data_AF-A0A4S0K5G3-F1
#
_entry.id   AF-A0A4S0K5G3-F1
#
_cell.length_a   1.000
_cell.length_b   1.000
_cell.length_c   1.000
_cell.angle_alpha   90.00
_cell.angle_beta   90.00
_cell.angle_gamma   90.00
#
_symmetry.space_group_name_H-M   'P 1'
#
loop_
_entity.id
_entity.type
_entity.pdbx_description
1 polymer ?
#
loop_
_entity_poly.entity_id
_entity_poly.type
_entity_poly.pdbx_seq_one_letter_code
_entity_poly.pdbx_strand_id
1 'polypeptide(L)' 'GERHRFGAGEAHSQLIESATRRPLPYMQPRGRDGQALQAAATRVRKLKGDGRGA' A
#
# COMPACT_ATOMS: atom_id res chain seq x y z
N GLY A 1 -6.05 0.94 -2.35
CA GLY A 1 -6.94 0.89 -1.17
C GLY A 1 -7.81 2.11 -1.13
N GLU A 2 -7.25 3.28 -0.83
CA GLU A 2 -8.03 4.52 -0.68
C GLU A 2 -8.77 4.95 -1.96
N ARG A 3 -8.15 4.85 -3.15
CA ARG A 3 -8.81 5.12 -4.44
C ARG A 3 -10.06 4.28 -4.74
N HIS A 4 -10.27 3.19 -4.02
CA HIS A 4 -11.40 2.28 -4.22
C HIS A 4 -12.40 2.31 -3.06
N ARG A 5 -12.18 3.19 -2.07
CA ARG A 5 -12.96 3.23 -0.83
C ARG A 5 -13.96 4.39 -0.74
N PHE A 6 -13.79 5.41 -1.56
CA PHE A 6 -14.57 6.65 -1.50
C PHE A 6 -15.15 6.98 -2.87
N GLY A 7 -16.31 7.63 -2.88
CA GLY A 7 -16.90 8.23 -4.07
C GLY A 7 -16.06 9.40 -4.59
N ALA A 8 -16.33 9.80 -5.84
CA ALA A 8 -15.69 10.98 -6.40
C ALA A 8 -16.05 12.23 -5.58
N GLY A 9 -15.05 12.94 -5.06
CA GLY A 9 -15.23 14.18 -4.29
C GLY A 9 -15.74 13.99 -2.85
N GLU A 10 -15.95 12.75 -2.40
CA GLU A 10 -16.35 12.47 -1.02
C GLU A 10 -15.27 12.95 -0.03
N ALA A 11 -15.66 13.65 1.03
CA ALA A 11 -14.74 14.09 2.06
C ALA A 11 -14.16 12.90 2.84
N HIS A 12 -12.85 12.79 2.91
CA HIS A 12 -12.14 11.71 3.62
C HIS A 12 -10.80 12.19 4.17
N SER A 13 -10.27 11.45 5.14
CA SER A 13 -8.93 11.70 5.67
C SER A 13 -7.86 11.36 4.62
N GLN A 14 -6.81 12.19 4.53
CA GLN A 14 -5.65 11.94 3.68
C GLN A 14 -4.40 11.77 4.53
N LEU A 15 -3.55 10.82 4.14
CA LEU A 15 -2.24 10.66 4.76
C LEU A 15 -1.28 11.75 4.24
N ILE A 16 -0.67 12.51 5.15
CA ILE A 16 0.23 13.63 4.85
C ILE A 16 1.60 13.48 5.51
N GLU A 17 2.62 14.07 4.91
CA GLU A 17 3.94 14.23 5.54
C GLU A 17 3.88 15.33 6.61
N SER A 18 4.28 15.05 7.84
CA SER A 18 4.16 16.01 8.95
C SER A 18 4.94 17.30 8.73
N ALA A 19 6.14 17.23 8.14
CA ALA A 19 7.01 18.38 7.94
C ALA A 19 6.48 19.35 6.87
N THR A 20 6.02 18.82 5.73
CA THR A 20 5.60 19.65 4.58
C THR A 20 4.08 19.84 4.50
N ARG A 21 3.32 19.04 5.27
CA ARG A 21 1.85 18.92 5.22
C ARG A 21 1.30 18.52 3.85
N ARG A 22 2.16 18.01 2.96
CA ARG A 22 1.76 17.56 1.64
C ARG A 22 1.21 16.13 1.72
N PRO A 23 0.24 15.77 0.85
CA PRO A 23 -0.20 14.39 0.73
C PRO A 23 0.98 13.46 0.43
N LEU A 24 1.05 12.34 1.14
CA LEU A 24 2.03 11.31 0.83
C LEU A 24 1.70 10.69 -0.54
N PRO A 25 2.71 10.49 -1.41
CA PRO A 25 2.51 9.78 -2.67
C PRO A 25 1.97 8.37 -2.44
N TYR A 26 1.27 7.83 -3.43
CA TYR A 26 0.86 6.44 -3.39
C TYR A 26 2.07 5.51 -3.23
N MET A 27 1.93 4.54 -2.33
CA MET A 27 2.95 3.51 -2.13
C MET A 27 3.23 2.77 -3.45
N GLN A 28 4.50 2.72 -3.84
CA GLN A 28 4.98 1.96 -4.99
C GLN A 28 6.01 0.92 -4.51
N PRO A 29 5.68 -0.39 -4.57
CA PRO A 29 6.66 -1.43 -4.33
C PRO A 29 7.83 -1.31 -5.31
N ARG A 30 9.05 -1.45 -4.79
CA ARG A 30 10.27 -1.43 -5.60
C ARG A 30 11.01 -2.76 -5.48
N GLY A 31 11.63 -3.16 -6.57
CA GLY A 31 12.56 -4.28 -6.60
C GLY A 31 13.84 -3.95 -5.84
N ARG A 32 14.71 -4.96 -5.72
CA ARG A 32 16.03 -4.81 -5.09
C ARG A 32 16.91 -3.76 -5.78
N ASP A 33 16.69 -3.57 -7.07
CA ASP A 33 17.36 -2.59 -7.94
C ASP A 33 16.77 -1.16 -7.81
N GLY A 34 15.76 -0.96 -6.97
CA GLY A 34 15.08 0.31 -6.79
C GLY A 34 14.07 0.65 -7.89
N GLN A 35 13.90 -0.21 -8.91
CA GLN A 35 12.90 -0.03 -9.96
C GLN A 35 11.50 -0.40 -9.48
N ALA A 36 10.48 0.16 -10.12
CA ALA A 36 9.09 -0.18 -9.80
C ALA A 36 8.82 -1.66 -10.09
N LEU A 37 8.31 -2.39 -9.09
CA LEU A 37 8.01 -3.81 -9.23
C LEU A 37 6.69 -3.99 -10.00
N GLN A 38 6.75 -4.66 -11.14
CA GLN A 38 5.58 -4.97 -11.97
C GLN A 38 4.68 -6.01 -11.28
N ALA A 39 3.36 -5.85 -11.39
CA ALA A 39 2.40 -6.79 -10.77
C ALA A 39 2.64 -8.25 -11.24
N ALA A 40 2.93 -8.46 -12.52
CA ALA A 40 3.24 -9.78 -13.09
C ALA A 40 4.53 -10.40 -12.52
N ALA A 41 5.43 -9.61 -11.95
CA ALA A 41 6.65 -10.06 -11.28
C ALA A 41 6.43 -10.33 -9.78
N THR A 42 5.18 -10.36 -9.31
CA THR A 42 4.83 -10.61 -7.91
C THR A 42 3.96 -11.86 -7.75
N ARG A 43 4.06 -12.49 -6.58
CA ARG A 43 3.19 -13.61 -6.19
C ARG A 43 2.94 -13.58 -4.69
N VAL A 44 1.76 -14.03 -4.29
CA VAL A 44 1.40 -14.18 -2.88
C VAL A 44 1.85 -15.55 -2.40
N ARG A 45 2.68 -15.58 -1.35
CA ARG A 45 2.98 -16.81 -0.60
C ARG A 45 2.20 -16.78 0.71
N LYS A 46 1.26 -17.71 0.86
CA LYS A 46 0.53 -17.88 2.14
C LYS A 46 1.49 -18.52 3.15
N LEU A 47 1.62 -17.90 4.31
CA LEU A 47 2.31 -18.50 5.44
C LEU A 47 1.32 -19.43 6.13
N LYS A 48 1.72 -20.67 6.42
CA LYS A 48 0.97 -21.51 7.35
C LYS A 48 1.25 -20.93 8.73
N GLY A 49 0.20 -20.54 9.46
CA GLY A 49 0.38 -20.17 10.86
C GLY A 49 0.93 -21.39 11.61
N ASP A 50 1.94 -21.19 12.45
CA ASP A 50 2.33 -22.20 13.42
C ASP A 50 1.12 -22.38 14.34
N GLY A 51 0.47 -23.54 14.29
CA GLY A 51 -0.81 -23.81 14.96
C GLY A 51 -0.74 -23.80 16.50
N ARG A 52 -0.36 -22.67 17.10
CA ARG A 52 -0.48 -22.38 18.53
C ARG A 52 -1.41 -21.20 18.69
N GLY A 53 -2.67 -21.49 18.95
CA GLY A 53 -3.69 -20.49 19.22
C GLY A 53 -5.10 -20.97 18.92
N ALA A 54 -5.50 -22.09 19.55
CA ALA A 54 -6.89 -22.41 19.86
C ALA A 54 -6.89 -23.20 21.18
#